data_AF-A0A7C1X5U1-F1
#
_entry.id   AF-A0A7C1X5U1-F1
#
_cell.length_a   1.000
_cell.length_b   1.000
_cell.length_c   1.000
_cell.angle_alpha   90.00
_cell.angle_beta   90.00
_cell.angle_gamma   90.00
#
_symmetry.space_group_name_H-M   'P 1'
#
loop_
_entity.id
_entity.type
_entity.pdbx_description
1 polymer ?
#
loop_
_entity_poly.entity_id
_entity_poly.type
_entity_poly.pdbx_seq_one_letter_code
_entity_poly.pdbx_strand_id
1 'polypeptide(L)'
;MARSIKVLLILVTFVNAGEFLALVPDVKPELLKDQFKVVGMTNSGVLVIGTEEQQQTVSALNGRVLDWEPEEKLYFRVHLFDPATLGELAAISRILDFDGEEYLVSVAPENVSALRSLRAMVARLSLQPWVFRPVRFDPPPVLSDPLI
;
A
#
# COMPACT_ATOMS: atom_id res chain seq x y z
N MET A 1 24.06 -3.62 57.92
CA MET A 1 22.87 -3.27 57.12
C MET A 1 23.34 -2.60 55.84
N ALA A 2 23.35 -3.30 54.71
CA ALA A 2 23.66 -2.74 53.40
C ALA A 2 22.41 -2.91 52.51
N ARG A 3 21.79 -1.79 52.12
CA ARG A 3 20.62 -1.78 51.22
C ARG A 3 21.12 -1.85 49.78
N SER A 4 20.96 -3.01 49.15
CA SER A 4 21.20 -3.18 47.72
C SER A 4 20.12 -2.49 46.90
N ILE A 5 20.49 -1.42 46.19
CA ILE A 5 19.65 -0.77 45.19
C ILE A 5 19.80 -1.57 43.90
N LYS A 6 18.77 -2.34 43.52
CA LYS A 6 18.68 -2.95 42.19
C LYS A 6 18.21 -1.87 41.22
N VAL A 7 19.14 -1.26 40.51
CA VAL A 7 18.84 -0.40 39.36
C VAL A 7 18.42 -1.32 38.21
N LEU A 8 17.11 -1.40 37.99
CA LEU A 8 16.52 -2.08 36.84
C LEU A 8 16.72 -1.16 35.62
N LEU A 9 17.70 -1.50 34.80
CA LEU A 9 17.96 -0.83 33.52
C LEU A 9 16.88 -1.29 32.53
N ILE A 10 15.85 -0.48 32.30
CA ILE A 10 14.88 -0.70 31.22
C ILE A 10 15.56 -0.26 29.93
N LEU A 11 16.05 -1.24 29.18
CA LEU A 11 16.57 -1.05 27.82
C LEU A 11 15.36 -0.85 26.89
N VAL A 12 15.02 0.40 26.57
CA VAL A 12 14.02 0.70 25.55
C VAL A 12 14.67 0.50 24.19
N THR A 13 14.55 -0.71 23.63
CA THR A 13 14.84 -0.94 22.22
C THR A 13 13.74 -0.27 21.40
N PHE A 14 14.04 0.88 20.81
CA PHE A 14 13.29 1.43 19.69
C PHE A 14 13.50 0.47 18.50
N VAL A 15 12.66 -0.56 18.41
CA VAL A 15 12.55 -1.35 17.19
C VAL A 15 11.84 -0.44 16.19
N ASN A 16 12.62 0.18 15.30
CA ASN A 16 12.06 0.71 14.06
C ASN A 16 11.59 -0.51 13.27
N ALA A 17 10.36 -0.96 13.51
CA ALA A 17 9.75 -2.02 12.72
C ALA A 17 9.63 -1.47 11.30
N GLY A 18 10.41 -2.05 10.37
CA GLY A 18 10.38 -1.63 8.98
C GLY A 18 8.98 -1.83 8.39
N GLU A 19 8.49 -0.85 7.65
CA GLU A 19 7.29 -1.02 6.84
C GLU A 19 7.65 -1.61 5.47
N PHE A 20 6.69 -2.31 4.87
CA PHE A 20 6.81 -2.81 3.50
C PHE A 20 5.55 -2.50 2.70
N LEU A 21 5.70 -2.41 1.38
CA LEU A 21 4.61 -2.43 0.41
C LEU A 21 4.44 -3.87 -0.11
N ALA A 22 3.22 -4.38 -0.07
CA ALA A 22 2.87 -5.70 -0.58
C ALA A 22 1.64 -5.67 -1.47
N LEU A 23 1.52 -6.72 -2.30
CA LEU A 23 0.33 -7.04 -3.08
C LEU A 23 -0.28 -8.33 -2.54
N VAL A 24 -1.57 -8.31 -2.26
CA VAL A 24 -2.36 -9.48 -1.83
C VAL A 24 -3.41 -9.78 -2.90
N PRO A 25 -3.29 -10.90 -3.64
CA PRO A 25 -4.24 -11.26 -4.70
C PRO A 25 -5.55 -11.79 -4.12
N ASP A 26 -6.63 -11.77 -4.93
CA ASP A 26 -7.90 -12.47 -4.68
C ASP A 26 -8.63 -12.17 -3.35
N VAL A 27 -8.29 -11.06 -2.68
CA VAL A 27 -8.92 -10.64 -1.41
C VAL A 27 -9.60 -9.29 -1.58
N LYS A 28 -10.75 -9.11 -0.91
CA LYS A 28 -11.43 -7.82 -0.87
C LYS A 28 -10.71 -6.83 0.05
N PRO A 29 -10.51 -5.56 -0.34
CA PRO A 29 -9.84 -4.54 0.48
C PRO A 29 -10.39 -4.42 1.91
N GLU A 30 -11.70 -4.57 2.08
CA GLU A 30 -12.39 -4.43 3.36
C GLU A 30 -11.99 -5.50 4.38
N LEU A 31 -11.50 -6.66 3.92
CA LEU A 31 -11.06 -7.76 4.78
C LEU A 31 -9.62 -7.57 5.28
N LEU A 32 -8.85 -6.70 4.62
CA LEU A 32 -7.45 -6.45 4.95
C LEU A 32 -7.27 -5.21 5.83
N LYS A 33 -8.23 -4.28 5.83
CA LYS A 33 -8.12 -2.96 6.49
C LYS A 33 -7.84 -3.01 8.00
N ASP A 34 -8.26 -4.09 8.67
CA ASP A 34 -8.08 -4.25 10.13
C ASP A 34 -6.69 -4.80 10.48
N GLN A 35 -6.00 -5.37 9.48
CA GLN A 35 -4.67 -5.98 9.63
C GLN A 35 -3.57 -5.12 8.98
N PHE A 36 -3.90 -4.42 7.90
CA PHE A 36 -2.96 -3.67 7.09
C PHE A 36 -3.50 -2.28 6.73
N LYS A 37 -2.60 -1.34 6.45
CA LYS A 37 -2.95 -0.08 5.79
C LYS A 37 -3.21 -0.37 4.31
N VAL A 38 -4.47 -0.49 3.90
CA VAL A 38 -4.82 -0.64 2.48
C VAL A 38 -4.59 0.68 1.75
N VAL A 39 -3.78 0.68 0.69
CA VAL A 39 -3.41 1.90 -0.04
C VAL A 39 -3.95 1.96 -1.47
N GLY A 40 -4.46 0.85 -2.00
CA GLY A 40 -5.06 0.82 -3.32
C GLY A 40 -5.39 -0.59 -3.80
N MET A 41 -5.81 -0.68 -5.06
CA MET A 41 -6.11 -1.93 -5.74
C MET A 41 -5.66 -1.83 -7.21
N THR A 42 -5.12 -2.92 -7.73
CA THR A 42 -4.75 -3.14 -9.14
C THR A 42 -5.51 -4.35 -9.67
N ASN A 43 -5.35 -4.65 -10.96
CA ASN A 43 -5.93 -5.89 -11.51
C ASN A 43 -5.28 -7.15 -10.91
N SER A 44 -4.06 -7.03 -10.38
CA SER A 44 -3.34 -8.12 -9.69
C SER A 44 -3.77 -8.35 -8.24
N GLY A 45 -4.48 -7.40 -7.61
CA GLY A 45 -4.90 -7.52 -6.21
C GLY A 45 -4.87 -6.22 -5.42
N VAL A 46 -4.88 -6.36 -4.09
CA VAL A 46 -4.93 -5.24 -3.14
C VAL A 46 -3.52 -4.86 -2.71
N LEU A 47 -3.21 -3.57 -2.80
CA LEU A 47 -1.96 -3.00 -2.30
C LEU A 47 -2.11 -2.62 -0.84
N VAL A 48 -1.17 -3.10 -0.02
CA VAL A 48 -1.17 -2.89 1.43
C VAL A 48 0.22 -2.46 1.92
N ILE A 49 0.22 -1.64 2.97
CA ILE A 49 1.40 -1.35 3.77
C ILE A 49 1.26 -2.15 5.08
N GLY A 50 2.28 -2.96 5.38
CA GLY A 50 2.38 -3.76 6.60
C GLY A 50 3.71 -3.53 7.31
N THR A 51 3.82 -4.03 8.53
CA THR A 51 5.09 -4.05 9.28
C THR A 51 5.80 -5.38 9.08
N GLU A 52 7.12 -5.41 9.28
CA GLU A 52 7.94 -6.63 9.15
C GLU A 52 7.36 -7.86 9.89
N GLU A 53 6.79 -7.68 11.09
CA GLU A 53 6.12 -8.74 11.86
C GLU A 53 4.92 -9.36 11.13
N GLN A 54 4.27 -8.61 10.24
CA GLN A 54 3.11 -9.03 9.46
C GLN A 54 3.48 -9.70 8.12
N GLN A 55 4.78 -9.83 7.81
CA GLN A 55 5.23 -10.44 6.55
C GLN A 55 4.70 -11.87 6.39
N GLN A 56 4.68 -12.65 7.48
CA GLN A 56 4.18 -14.02 7.44
C GLN A 56 2.68 -14.07 7.11
N THR A 57 1.90 -13.09 7.58
CA THR A 57 0.48 -12.96 7.26
C THR A 57 0.26 -12.67 5.78
N VAL A 58 1.08 -11.80 5.18
CA VAL A 58 1.03 -11.55 3.72
C VAL A 58 1.30 -12.83 2.94
N SER A 59 2.35 -13.57 3.30
CA SER A 59 2.68 -14.84 2.65
C SER A 59 1.56 -15.88 2.79
N ALA A 60 0.90 -15.95 3.97
CA ALA A 60 -0.23 -16.86 4.21
C ALA A 60 -1.46 -16.51 3.36
N LEU A 61 -1.59 -15.26 2.92
CA LEU A 61 -2.64 -14.78 2.01
C LEU A 61 -2.21 -14.89 0.53
N ASN A 62 -1.17 -15.65 0.22
CA ASN A 62 -0.54 -15.72 -1.11
C ASN A 62 -0.08 -14.36 -1.65
N GLY A 63 0.10 -13.39 -0.75
CA GLY A 63 0.62 -12.08 -1.09
C GLY A 63 2.14 -12.11 -1.23
N ARG A 64 2.67 -11.04 -1.81
CA ARG A 64 4.12 -10.85 -1.97
C ARG A 64 4.53 -9.45 -1.57
N VAL A 65 5.67 -9.35 -0.91
CA VAL A 65 6.32 -8.07 -0.63
C VAL A 65 6.92 -7.53 -1.93
N LEU A 66 6.54 -6.32 -2.30
CA LEU A 66 7.02 -5.62 -3.49
C LEU A 66 8.24 -4.76 -3.16
N ASP A 67 8.22 -4.09 -2.01
CA ASP A 67 9.27 -3.17 -1.61
C ASP A 67 9.35 -3.01 -0.10
N TRP A 68 10.55 -2.72 0.39
CA TRP A 68 10.83 -2.38 1.78
C TRP A 68 11.07 -0.88 1.90
N GLU A 69 10.75 -0.32 3.07
CA GLU A 69 10.90 1.12 3.36
C GLU A 69 10.13 2.00 2.35
N PRO A 70 8.80 1.82 2.23
CA PRO A 70 8.02 2.46 1.18
C PRO A 70 7.89 3.98 1.34
N GLU A 71 8.05 4.52 2.56
CA GLU A 71 7.95 5.96 2.80
C GLU A 71 9.09 6.76 2.16
N GLU A 72 10.22 6.13 1.82
CA GLU A 72 11.37 6.79 1.20
C GLU A 72 11.26 6.92 -0.33
N LYS A 73 10.22 6.36 -0.93
CA LYS A 73 10.10 6.20 -2.40
C LYS A 73 8.79 6.76 -2.93
N LEU A 74 8.78 7.02 -4.24
CA LEU A 74 7.57 7.45 -4.95
C LEU A 74 7.08 6.34 -5.86
N TYR A 75 5.80 6.00 -5.73
CA TYR A 75 5.17 4.94 -6.51
C TYR A 75 4.23 5.50 -7.57
N PHE A 76 4.25 4.87 -8.75
CA PHE A 76 3.43 5.26 -9.88
C PHE A 76 2.84 4.03 -10.58
N ARG A 77 1.62 4.19 -11.08
CA ARG A 77 1.01 3.32 -12.09
C ARG A 77 1.29 3.91 -13.45
N VAL A 78 1.77 3.09 -14.37
CA VAL A 78 2.23 3.53 -15.69
C VAL A 78 1.61 2.64 -16.77
N HIS A 79 0.78 3.23 -17.63
CA HIS A 79 0.31 2.59 -18.86
C HIS A 79 1.16 3.07 -20.03
N LEU A 80 1.94 2.17 -20.63
CA LEU A 80 2.77 2.49 -21.78
C LEU A 80 1.91 2.48 -23.05
N PHE A 81 1.98 3.54 -23.85
CA PHE A 81 1.30 3.55 -25.16
C PHE A 81 2.02 2.71 -26.21
N ASP A 82 3.33 2.47 -26.01
CA ASP A 82 4.16 1.67 -26.90
C ASP A 82 5.04 0.73 -26.04
N PRO A 83 4.91 -0.60 -26.17
CA PRO A 83 5.75 -1.56 -25.47
C PRO A 83 7.26 -1.39 -25.70
N ALA A 84 7.67 -0.77 -26.81
CA ALA A 84 9.09 -0.48 -27.08
C ALA A 84 9.71 0.47 -26.03
N THR A 85 8.88 1.29 -25.35
CA THR A 85 9.32 2.23 -24.31
C THR A 85 9.58 1.57 -22.95
N LEU A 86 9.35 0.25 -22.82
CA LEU A 86 9.59 -0.49 -21.58
C LEU A 86 11.05 -0.38 -21.11
N GLY A 87 12.01 -0.39 -22.04
CA GLY A 87 13.42 -0.21 -21.72
C GLY A 87 13.72 1.17 -21.11
N GLU A 88 13.07 2.21 -21.60
CA GLU A 88 13.20 3.57 -21.06
C GLU A 88 12.58 3.67 -19.66
N LEU A 89 11.41 3.06 -19.44
CA LEU A 89 10.78 2.98 -18.11
C LEU A 89 11.69 2.26 -17.12
N ALA A 90 12.25 1.11 -17.49
CA ALA A 90 13.14 0.33 -16.64
C ALA A 90 14.49 1.04 -16.36
N ALA A 91 14.91 1.97 -17.21
CA ALA A 91 16.13 2.76 -17.00
C ALA A 91 15.97 3.83 -15.92
N ILE A 92 14.75 4.32 -15.68
CA ILE A 92 14.46 5.43 -14.75
C ILE A 92 13.68 5.01 -13.51
N SER A 93 13.18 3.78 -13.49
CA SER A 93 12.31 3.26 -12.43
C SER A 93 12.61 1.79 -12.14
N ARG A 94 12.21 1.33 -10.96
CA ARG A 94 12.18 -0.09 -10.62
C ARG A 94 10.76 -0.62 -10.81
N ILE A 95 10.61 -1.61 -11.68
CA ILE A 95 9.33 -2.29 -11.90
C ILE A 95 9.05 -3.26 -10.76
N LEU A 96 7.86 -3.17 -10.16
CA LEU A 96 7.42 -3.96 -9.01
C LEU A 96 6.36 -4.98 -9.38
N ASP A 97 5.44 -4.59 -10.28
CA ASP A 97 4.38 -5.45 -10.78
C ASP A 97 3.96 -5.01 -12.20
N PHE A 98 3.36 -5.94 -12.94
CA PHE A 98 2.63 -5.66 -14.17
C PHE A 98 1.31 -6.43 -14.12
N ASP A 99 0.20 -5.71 -14.18
CA ASP A 99 -1.14 -6.28 -13.97
C ASP A 99 -1.86 -6.69 -15.26
N GLY A 100 -1.12 -6.74 -16.37
CA GLY A 100 -1.63 -7.02 -17.71
C GLY A 100 -1.87 -5.76 -18.54
N GLU A 101 -2.06 -4.60 -17.90
CA GLU A 101 -2.29 -3.32 -18.59
C GLU A 101 -1.34 -2.22 -18.11
N GLU A 102 -1.03 -2.19 -16.82
CA GLU A 102 -0.22 -1.15 -16.19
C GLU A 102 0.94 -1.71 -15.39
N TYR A 103 2.04 -0.97 -15.38
CA TYR A 103 3.19 -1.22 -14.53
C TYR A 103 3.05 -0.46 -13.22
N LEU A 104 3.25 -1.15 -12.10
CA LEU A 104 3.52 -0.51 -10.81
C LEU A 104 5.02 -0.35 -10.67
N VAL A 105 5.48 0.88 -10.51
CA VAL A 105 6.91 1.21 -10.44
C VAL A 105 7.23 2.05 -9.21
N SER A 106 8.45 1.91 -8.68
CA SER A 106 9.05 2.90 -7.77
C SER A 106 10.08 3.76 -8.51
N VAL A 107 10.08 5.04 -8.17
CA VAL A 107 10.85 6.08 -8.86
C VAL A 107 11.53 6.96 -7.82
N ALA A 108 12.84 7.17 -7.98
CA ALA A 108 13.58 8.12 -7.16
C ALA A 108 13.12 9.56 -7.45
N PRO A 109 13.07 10.47 -6.46
CA PRO A 109 12.58 11.84 -6.64
C PRO A 109 13.21 12.60 -7.83
N GLU A 110 14.50 12.41 -8.07
CA GLU A 110 15.27 13.00 -9.17
C GLU A 110 14.82 12.52 -10.56
N ASN A 111 14.27 11.30 -10.66
CA ASN A 111 13.86 10.69 -11.93
C ASN A 111 12.40 11.00 -12.30
N VAL A 112 11.64 11.67 -11.44
CA VAL A 112 10.22 11.99 -11.68
C VAL A 112 10.03 12.85 -12.93
N SER A 113 10.96 13.75 -13.23
CA SER A 113 10.89 14.59 -14.44
C SER A 113 11.06 13.76 -15.72
N ALA A 114 12.00 12.81 -15.70
CA ALA A 114 12.20 11.87 -16.81
C ALA A 114 10.96 10.99 -17.01
N LEU A 115 10.37 10.48 -15.92
CA LEU A 115 9.13 9.68 -15.97
C LEU A 115 7.98 10.45 -16.63
N ARG A 116 7.78 11.71 -16.26
CA ARG A 116 6.73 12.58 -16.83
C ARG A 116 6.93 12.88 -18.31
N SER A 117 8.15 12.69 -18.82
CA SER A 117 8.49 12.92 -20.22
C SER A 117 8.30 11.66 -21.08
N LEU A 118 8.09 10.49 -20.46
CA LEU A 118 7.75 9.27 -21.18
C LEU A 118 6.40 9.42 -21.89
N ARG A 119 6.29 8.78 -23.04
CA ARG A 119 5.04 8.66 -23.79
C ARG A 119 4.15 7.59 -23.14
N ALA A 120 3.59 7.90 -21.98
CA ALA A 120 2.79 6.99 -21.16
C ALA A 120 1.72 7.76 -20.36
N MET A 121 0.68 7.05 -19.92
CA MET A 121 -0.18 7.57 -18.84
C MET A 121 0.48 7.26 -17.50
N VAL A 122 0.60 8.28 -16.65
CA VAL A 122 1.27 8.17 -15.35
C VAL A 122 0.33 8.65 -14.26
N ALA A 123 0.02 7.78 -13.31
CA ALA A 123 -0.77 8.10 -12.13
C ALA A 123 0.05 7.86 -10.87
N ARG A 124 0.15 8.85 -9.98
CA ARG A 124 0.85 8.70 -8.70
C ARG A 124 0.01 7.83 -7.76
N LEU A 125 0.63 6.81 -7.17
CA LEU A 125 0.02 6.04 -6.10
C LEU A 125 0.21 6.78 -4.76
N SER A 126 -0.88 6.96 -4.03
CA SER A 126 -0.83 7.48 -2.67
C SER A 126 -0.65 6.32 -1.70
N LEU A 127 0.27 6.46 -0.74
CA LEU A 127 0.40 5.52 0.37
C LEU A 127 -0.54 5.85 1.54
N GLN A 128 -1.42 6.85 1.36
CA GLN A 128 -2.43 7.15 2.37
C GLN A 128 -3.45 6.01 2.45
N PRO A 129 -3.83 5.59 3.67
CA PRO A 129 -4.83 4.55 3.84
C PRO A 129 -6.15 4.91 3.16
N TRP A 130 -6.74 3.93 2.49
CA TRP A 130 -8.06 4.07 1.90
C TRP A 130 -9.11 4.20 3.02
N VAL A 131 -9.90 5.27 2.95
CA VAL A 131 -11.01 5.50 3.88
C VAL A 131 -12.25 4.69 3.46
N PHE A 132 -12.54 3.61 4.18
CA PHE A 132 -13.78 2.84 4.05
C PHE A 132 -14.91 3.54 4.79
N ARG A 133 -15.75 4.30 4.09
CA ARG A 133 -16.93 4.94 4.70
C ARG A 133 -18.07 3.92 4.79
N PRO A 134 -18.64 3.66 5.98
CA PRO A 134 -19.89 2.91 6.06
C PRO A 134 -20.99 3.73 5.37
N VAL A 135 -21.70 3.11 4.42
CA VAL A 135 -22.91 3.70 3.84
C VAL A 135 -23.96 3.72 4.94
N ARG A 136 -24.16 4.89 5.56
CA ARG A 136 -25.31 5.09 6.45
C ARG A 136 -26.54 5.20 5.56
N PHE A 137 -27.33 4.13 5.54
CA PHE A 137 -28.68 4.21 5.02
C PHE A 137 -29.54 4.86 6.10
N ASP A 138 -29.88 6.14 5.89
CA ASP A 138 -30.97 6.78 6.64
C ASP A 138 -32.27 6.47 5.89
N PRO A 139 -33.08 5.48 6.34
CA PRO A 139 -34.38 5.26 5.73
C PRO A 139 -35.20 6.55 5.82
N PRO A 140 -36.00 6.87 4.78
CA PRO A 140 -36.98 7.94 4.92
C PRO A 140 -37.87 7.65 6.13
N PRO A 141 -38.29 8.68 6.89
CA PRO A 141 -39.16 8.48 8.03
C PRO A 141 -40.41 7.73 7.55
N VAL A 142 -40.64 6.55 8.12
CA VAL A 142 -41.89 5.83 7.92
C VAL A 142 -42.97 6.73 8.51
N LEU A 143 -43.79 7.33 7.65
CA LEU A 143 -45.04 7.95 8.07
C LEU A 143 -45.92 6.79 8.57
N SER A 144 -45.82 6.50 9.86
CA SER A 144 -46.79 5.70 10.58
C SER A 144 -48.09 6.49 10.57
N ASP A 145 -48.87 6.38 9.49
CA ASP A 145 -50.26 6.80 9.49
C ASP A 145 -51.11 5.54 9.75
N PRO A 146 -51.54 5.29 11.00
CA PRO A 146 -52.35 4.12 11.33
C PRO A 146 -53.84 4.27 10.91
N LEU A 147 -54.19 5.25 10.07
CA LEU A 147 -55.58 5.62 9.77
C LEU A 147 -55.96 5.65 8.28
N ILE A 148 -55.23 4.95 7.41
CA ILE A 148 -55.68 4.62 6.04
C ILE A 148 -55.84 3.10 5.90
#